data_AF-A0A970VXU8-F1
#
_entry.id   AF-A0A970VXU8-F1
#
_cell.length_a   1.000
_cell.length_b   1.000
_cell.length_c   1.000
_cell.angle_alpha   90.00
_cell.angle_beta   90.00
_cell.angle_gamma   90.00
#
_symmetry.space_group_name_H-M   'P 1'
#
loop_
_entity.id
_entity.type
_entity.pdbx_description
1 polymer ?
#
loop_
_entity_poly.entity_id
_entity_poly.type
_entity_poly.pdbx_seq_one_letter_code
_entity_poly.pdbx_strand_id
1 'polypeptide(L)'
;LYKAINTLDSMIGYKNEKYFYFGRFAARLDDVANYLPARISAYLMIAAAYLSGLDGKGARRIYRRDRYKHPSPNSAHPEAACAGALQVQLAGDSYYSGRLVAKPTIGDDIRPVQPEDILKANRLLYVSSFLGLIIGAALKAIICLLY
;
A
#
# COMPACT_ATOMS: atom_id res chain seq x y z
N LEU A 1 19.74 -6.71 -3.08
CA LEU A 1 20.27 -5.44 -2.53
C LEU A 1 19.16 -4.50 -2.03
N TYR A 2 18.12 -4.22 -2.81
CA TYR A 2 16.99 -3.34 -2.40
C TYR A 2 16.16 -3.86 -1.20
N LYS A 3 15.99 -5.19 -1.08
CA LYS A 3 15.26 -5.82 0.04
C LYS A 3 16.00 -5.77 1.38
N ALA A 4 17.33 -5.59 1.39
CA ALA A 4 18.11 -5.44 2.61
C ALA A 4 18.01 -4.01 3.18
N ILE A 5 17.84 -3.02 2.31
CA ILE A 5 17.65 -1.61 2.67
C ILE A 5 16.28 -1.43 3.37
N ASN A 6 15.22 -2.06 2.86
CA ASN A 6 13.90 -2.02 3.52
C ASN A 6 13.86 -2.74 4.89
N THR A 7 14.67 -3.79 5.08
CA THR A 7 14.81 -4.45 6.39
C THR A 7 15.63 -3.62 7.38
N LEU A 8 16.67 -2.92 6.91
CA LEU A 8 17.49 -2.01 7.74
C LEU A 8 16.73 -0.76 8.18
N ASP A 9 15.87 -0.20 7.33
CA ASP A 9 15.01 0.94 7.70
C ASP A 9 14.02 0.59 8.82
N SER A 10 13.56 -0.66 8.84
CA SER A 10 12.69 -1.19 9.91
C SER A 10 13.43 -1.47 11.23
N MET A 11 14.76 -1.69 11.20
CA MET A 11 15.57 -2.01 12.38
C MET A 11 16.32 -0.80 12.98
N ILE A 12 16.70 0.19 12.18
CA ILE A 12 17.52 1.34 12.63
C ILE A 12 16.65 2.54 13.05
N GLY A 13 15.41 2.64 12.57
CA GLY A 13 14.54 3.80 12.81
C GLY A 13 14.11 4.04 14.26
N TYR A 14 14.33 3.11 15.19
CA TYR A 14 13.79 3.21 16.55
C TYR A 14 14.69 3.88 17.60
N LYS A 15 15.97 4.20 17.32
CA LYS A 15 16.88 4.74 18.36
C LYS A 15 17.95 5.69 17.84
N ASN A 16 17.58 6.85 17.32
CA ASN A 16 18.55 7.96 17.24
C ASN A 16 17.88 9.33 17.35
N GLU A 17 17.83 9.87 18.57
CA GLU A 17 17.36 11.22 18.88
C GLU A 17 18.16 12.32 18.11
N LYS A 18 19.34 11.99 17.59
CA LYS A 18 20.23 12.91 16.86
C LYS A 18 19.88 13.12 15.38
N TYR A 19 19.11 12.22 14.75
CA TYR A 19 18.73 12.31 13.33
C TYR A 19 17.23 12.57 13.10
N PHE A 20 16.47 12.75 14.17
CA PHE A 20 15.01 12.91 14.15
C PHE A 20 14.53 14.03 13.22
N TYR A 21 15.27 15.14 13.12
CA TYR A 21 14.90 16.29 12.28
C TYR A 21 15.22 16.09 10.80
N PHE A 22 16.37 15.47 10.48
CA PHE A 22 16.73 15.11 9.10
C PHE A 22 15.86 13.98 8.57
N GLY A 23 15.58 12.96 9.40
CA GLY A 23 14.68 11.87 9.09
C GLY A 23 13.25 12.33 8.84
N ARG A 24 12.75 13.33 9.60
CA ARG A 24 11.42 13.93 9.36
C ARG A 24 11.33 14.69 8.03
N PHE A 25 12.40 15.38 7.62
CA PHE A 25 12.40 16.09 6.33
C PHE A 25 12.45 15.11 5.15
N ALA A 26 13.31 14.09 5.23
CA ALA A 26 13.38 13.02 4.24
C ALA A 26 12.05 12.24 4.15
N ALA A 27 11.44 11.89 5.28
CA ALA A 27 10.13 11.22 5.32
C ALA A 27 9.01 12.07 4.69
N ARG A 28 9.04 13.40 4.91
CA ARG A 28 8.06 14.32 4.30
C ARG A 28 8.24 14.46 2.79
N LEU A 29 9.49 14.51 2.30
CA LEU A 29 9.77 14.54 0.87
C LEU A 29 9.39 13.23 0.18
N ASP A 30 9.69 12.10 0.80
CA ASP A 30 9.24 10.79 0.34
C ASP A 30 7.72 10.71 0.29
N ASP A 31 7.03 11.21 1.33
CA ASP A 31 5.58 11.25 1.35
C ASP A 31 4.99 12.12 0.21
N VAL A 32 5.65 13.23 -0.16
CA VAL A 32 5.22 14.06 -1.30
C VAL A 32 5.46 13.33 -2.62
N ALA A 33 6.62 12.71 -2.80
CA ALA A 33 6.95 11.94 -4.00
C ALA A 33 5.99 10.76 -4.20
N ASN A 34 5.60 10.10 -3.11
CA ASN A 34 4.69 8.94 -3.11
C ASN A 34 3.20 9.31 -3.06
N TYR A 35 2.86 10.60 -2.93
CA TYR A 35 1.48 11.05 -2.88
C TYR A 35 0.66 10.61 -4.09
N LEU A 36 1.12 10.95 -5.28
CA LEU A 36 0.42 10.59 -6.51
C LEU A 36 0.54 9.08 -6.83
N PRO A 37 1.74 8.46 -6.76
CA PRO A 37 1.89 7.01 -6.97
C PRO A 37 0.99 6.14 -6.09
N ALA A 38 0.85 6.46 -4.79
CA ALA A 38 0.03 5.67 -3.87
C ALA A 38 -1.46 5.66 -4.27
N ARG A 39 -1.98 6.80 -4.74
CA ARG A 39 -3.36 6.94 -5.20
C ARG A 39 -3.60 6.21 -6.50
N ILE A 40 -2.68 6.34 -7.46
CA ILE A 40 -2.73 5.60 -8.72
C ILE A 40 -2.69 4.10 -8.45
N SER A 41 -1.77 3.65 -7.59
CA SER A 41 -1.64 2.25 -7.19
C SER A 41 -2.96 1.69 -6.64
N ALA A 42 -3.62 2.41 -5.73
CA ALA A 42 -4.90 1.98 -5.19
C ALA A 42 -6.00 1.83 -6.27
N TYR A 43 -6.07 2.75 -7.24
CA TYR A 43 -7.03 2.63 -8.35
C TYR A 43 -6.69 1.45 -9.27
N LEU A 44 -5.42 1.23 -9.57
CA LEU A 44 -4.96 0.07 -10.34
C LEU A 44 -5.29 -1.24 -9.60
N MET A 45 -5.10 -1.29 -8.28
CA MET A 45 -5.46 -2.44 -7.46
C MET A 45 -6.98 -2.68 -7.43
N ILE A 46 -7.80 -1.63 -7.34
CA ILE A 46 -9.26 -1.78 -7.43
C ILE A 46 -9.64 -2.37 -8.80
N ALA A 47 -9.08 -1.85 -9.89
CA ALA A 47 -9.32 -2.40 -11.23
C ALA A 47 -8.83 -3.85 -11.36
N ALA A 48 -7.62 -4.13 -10.87
CA ALA A 48 -7.02 -5.46 -10.88
C ALA A 48 -7.84 -6.47 -10.07
N ALA A 49 -8.47 -6.05 -8.96
CA ALA A 49 -9.34 -6.92 -8.18
C ALA A 49 -10.55 -7.41 -9.01
N TYR A 50 -11.18 -6.53 -9.79
CA TYR A 50 -12.25 -6.92 -10.72
C TYR A 50 -11.76 -7.90 -11.81
N LEU A 51 -10.52 -7.74 -12.29
CA LEU A 51 -9.95 -8.58 -13.35
C LEU A 51 -9.37 -9.91 -12.83
N SER A 52 -9.08 -10.02 -11.53
CA SER A 52 -8.39 -11.17 -10.93
C SER A 52 -9.32 -12.18 -10.24
N GLY A 53 -10.64 -11.95 -10.29
CA GLY A 53 -11.64 -12.73 -9.55
C GLY A 53 -11.63 -12.47 -8.04
N LEU A 54 -11.16 -11.30 -7.61
CA LEU A 54 -11.17 -10.85 -6.21
C LEU A 54 -12.34 -9.87 -5.97
N ASP A 55 -12.54 -9.45 -4.73
CA ASP A 55 -13.67 -8.56 -4.39
C ASP A 55 -13.38 -7.09 -4.75
N GLY A 56 -13.56 -6.74 -6.03
CA GLY A 56 -13.39 -5.36 -6.51
C GLY A 56 -14.36 -4.34 -5.88
N LYS A 57 -15.56 -4.79 -5.47
CA LYS A 57 -16.53 -3.92 -4.76
C LYS A 57 -16.04 -3.66 -3.34
N GLY A 58 -15.57 -4.69 -2.65
CA GLY A 58 -14.90 -4.63 -1.36
C GLY A 58 -13.68 -3.71 -1.40
N ALA A 59 -12.80 -3.89 -2.39
CA ALA A 59 -11.61 -3.05 -2.59
C ALA A 59 -11.98 -1.56 -2.68
N ARG A 60 -12.97 -1.20 -3.50
CA ARG A 60 -13.44 0.19 -3.64
C ARG A 60 -14.07 0.73 -2.35
N ARG A 61 -14.90 -0.08 -1.69
CA ARG A 61 -15.61 0.28 -0.46
C ARG A 61 -14.63 0.56 0.68
N ILE A 62 -13.71 -0.37 0.94
CA ILE A 62 -12.70 -0.25 1.99
C ILE A 62 -11.71 0.86 1.67
N TYR A 63 -11.24 0.97 0.43
CA TYR A 63 -10.39 2.09 0.02
C TYR A 63 -11.01 3.45 0.35
N ARG A 64 -12.29 3.67 0.02
CA ARG A 64 -12.96 4.94 0.33
C ARG A 64 -13.07 5.21 1.82
N ARG A 65 -13.26 4.16 2.64
CA ARG A 65 -13.47 4.27 4.09
C ARG A 65 -12.16 4.43 4.86
N ASP A 66 -11.13 3.67 4.48
CA ASP A 66 -9.96 3.41 5.33
C ASP A 66 -8.64 3.99 4.79
N ARG A 67 -8.62 4.63 3.61
CA ARG A 67 -7.39 5.21 3.00
C ARG A 67 -6.65 6.28 3.83
N TYR A 68 -7.18 6.69 4.97
CA TYR A 68 -6.56 7.64 5.90
C TYR A 68 -6.25 7.03 7.27
N LYS A 69 -6.41 5.71 7.44
CA LYS A 69 -6.16 4.99 8.69
C LYS A 69 -4.70 4.56 8.83
N HIS A 70 -3.76 5.44 8.53
CA HIS A 70 -2.34 5.22 8.73
C HIS A 70 -1.62 6.56 8.99
N PRO A 71 -0.57 6.60 9.84
CA PRO A 71 0.16 7.85 10.09
C PRO A 71 0.79 8.46 8.83
N SER A 72 1.30 7.64 7.91
CA SER A 72 1.71 8.11 6.58
C SER A 72 0.48 8.35 5.69
N PRO A 73 0.42 9.49 4.98
CA PRO A 73 -0.66 9.85 4.06
C PRO A 73 -0.74 8.96 2.80
N ASN A 74 0.16 7.99 2.65
CA ASN A 74 0.30 7.19 1.44
C ASN A 74 0.03 5.71 1.68
N SER A 75 0.53 5.12 2.77
CA SER A 75 0.52 3.66 2.99
C SER A 75 -0.90 3.07 3.00
N ALA A 76 -1.86 3.76 3.62
CA ALA A 76 -3.23 3.26 3.73
C ALA A 76 -3.95 3.14 2.37
N HIS A 77 -3.49 3.80 1.31
CA HIS A 77 -4.14 3.75 0.01
C HIS A 77 -4.11 2.34 -0.62
N PRO A 78 -2.93 1.76 -0.91
CA PRO A 78 -2.85 0.38 -1.42
C PRO A 78 -3.26 -0.66 -0.37
N GLU A 79 -3.00 -0.42 0.92
CA GLU A 79 -3.40 -1.34 2.00
C GLU A 79 -4.93 -1.50 2.08
N ALA A 80 -5.68 -0.39 2.02
CA ALA A 80 -7.14 -0.44 2.07
C ALA A 80 -7.74 -1.10 0.81
N ALA A 81 -7.15 -0.86 -0.37
CA ALA A 81 -7.55 -1.54 -1.59
C ALA A 81 -7.30 -3.06 -1.49
N CYS A 82 -6.13 -3.47 -0.96
CA CYS A 82 -5.76 -4.87 -0.76
C CYS A 82 -6.66 -5.58 0.25
N ALA A 83 -6.86 -4.98 1.43
CA ALA A 83 -7.71 -5.50 2.50
C ALA A 83 -9.13 -5.76 2.00
N GLY A 84 -9.69 -4.78 1.27
CA GLY A 84 -11.02 -4.93 0.66
C GLY A 84 -11.08 -5.98 -0.45
N ALA A 85 -10.04 -6.10 -1.30
CA ALA A 85 -9.99 -7.09 -2.37
C ALA A 85 -9.90 -8.53 -1.84
N LEU A 86 -9.15 -8.72 -0.76
CA LEU A 86 -8.91 -10.02 -0.14
C LEU A 86 -9.93 -10.39 0.94
N GLN A 87 -10.80 -9.45 1.35
CA GLN A 87 -11.77 -9.61 2.44
C GLN A 87 -11.10 -9.97 3.77
N VAL A 88 -10.02 -9.26 4.10
CA VAL A 88 -9.27 -9.45 5.35
C VAL A 88 -9.10 -8.11 6.07
N GLN A 89 -8.79 -8.19 7.36
CA GLN A 89 -8.37 -7.04 8.14
C GLN A 89 -6.83 -6.98 8.20
N LEU A 90 -6.28 -5.81 7.92
CA LEU A 90 -4.86 -5.50 8.00
C LEU A 90 -4.59 -4.47 9.11
N ALA A 91 -3.31 -4.29 9.41
CA ALA A 91 -2.83 -3.43 10.51
C ALA A 91 -3.41 -3.88 11.86
N GLY A 92 -3.73 -2.93 12.74
CA GLY A 92 -4.17 -3.21 14.10
C GLY A 92 -3.04 -3.24 15.12
N ASP A 93 -3.42 -3.63 16.33
CA ASP A 93 -2.58 -3.50 17.52
C ASP A 93 -1.26 -4.26 17.38
N SER A 94 -0.18 -3.60 17.80
CA SER A 94 1.17 -4.16 17.74
C SER A 94 1.83 -4.04 19.11
N TYR A 95 2.55 -5.07 19.54
CA TYR A 95 3.37 -5.01 20.75
C TYR A 95 4.77 -4.52 20.40
N TYR A 96 5.18 -3.41 20.99
CA TYR A 96 6.56 -2.90 20.92
C TYR A 96 7.16 -2.87 22.33
N SER A 97 8.27 -3.60 22.53
CA SER A 97 8.98 -3.65 23.82
C SER A 97 8.05 -3.95 25.01
N GLY A 98 7.09 -4.87 24.83
CA GLY A 98 6.12 -5.27 25.86
C GLY A 98 4.95 -4.30 26.06
N ARG A 99 4.86 -3.20 25.31
CA ARG A 99 3.73 -2.26 25.36
C ARG A 99 2.83 -2.43 24.15
N LEU A 100 1.52 -2.48 24.40
CA LEU A 100 0.50 -2.46 23.36
C LEU A 100 0.45 -1.06 22.73
N VAL A 101 0.68 -0.99 21.43
CA VAL A 101 0.49 0.23 20.62
C VAL A 101 -0.76 0.00 19.79
N ALA A 102 -1.86 0.63 20.20
CA ALA A 102 -3.12 0.55 19.48
C ALA A 102 -3.00 1.29 18.14
N LYS A 103 -3.36 0.62 17.05
CA LYS A 103 -3.36 1.21 15.71
C LYS A 103 -4.70 0.96 15.05
N PRO A 104 -5.20 1.90 14.23
CA PRO A 104 -6.43 1.65 13.49
C PRO A 104 -6.26 0.44 12.58
N THR A 105 -7.31 -0.38 12.50
CA THR A 105 -7.39 -1.49 11.55
C THR A 105 -7.88 -0.99 10.19
N ILE A 106 -7.44 -1.67 9.13
CA ILE A 106 -7.82 -1.40 7.74
C ILE A 106 -8.56 -2.63 7.21
N GLY A 107 -9.75 -2.43 6.66
CA GLY A 107 -10.62 -3.54 6.23
C GLY A 107 -11.58 -4.02 7.32
N ASP A 108 -12.27 -5.11 7.02
CA ASP A 108 -13.28 -5.72 7.89
C ASP A 108 -12.78 -7.09 8.35
N ASP A 109 -13.09 -7.46 9.60
CA ASP A 109 -12.79 -8.78 10.15
C ASP A 109 -13.82 -9.82 9.65
N ILE A 110 -13.80 -10.09 8.34
CA ILE A 110 -14.69 -11.04 7.68
C ILE A 110 -14.21 -12.48 7.91
N ARG A 111 -12.89 -12.66 7.88
CA ARG A 111 -12.22 -13.95 8.10
C ARG A 111 -10.76 -13.72 8.52
N PRO A 112 -10.13 -14.70 9.17
CA PRO A 112 -8.70 -14.64 9.47
C PRO A 112 -7.84 -14.62 8.19
N VAL A 113 -6.66 -13.99 8.30
CA VAL A 113 -5.61 -14.03 7.28
C VAL A 113 -5.07 -15.46 7.18
N GLN A 114 -4.91 -15.94 5.95
CA GLN A 114 -4.40 -17.28 5.66
C GLN A 114 -3.16 -17.21 4.74
N PRO A 115 -2.25 -18.19 4.76
CA PRO A 115 -1.07 -18.20 3.89
C PRO A 115 -1.39 -18.04 2.39
N GLU A 116 -2.54 -18.55 1.94
CA GLU A 116 -3.00 -18.45 0.55
C GLU A 116 -3.28 -17.01 0.12
N ASP A 117 -3.50 -16.10 1.07
CA ASP A 117 -3.70 -14.68 0.79
C ASP A 117 -2.42 -14.01 0.25
N ILE A 118 -1.25 -14.58 0.52
CA ILE A 118 0.01 -14.15 -0.10
C ILE A 118 -0.06 -14.36 -1.61
N LEU A 119 -0.60 -15.50 -2.08
CA LEU A 119 -0.73 -15.79 -3.49
C LEU A 119 -1.78 -14.90 -4.16
N LYS A 120 -2.89 -14.63 -3.47
CA LYS A 120 -3.93 -13.70 -3.96
C LYS A 120 -3.41 -12.27 -4.01
N ALA A 121 -2.67 -11.82 -3.00
CA ALA A 121 -2.02 -10.51 -2.98
C ALA A 121 -0.99 -10.37 -4.11
N ASN A 122 -0.19 -11.41 -4.37
CA ASN A 122 0.74 -11.44 -5.49
C ASN A 122 0.00 -11.36 -6.84
N ARG A 123 -1.09 -12.10 -7.01
CA ARG A 123 -1.93 -11.99 -8.23
C ARG A 123 -2.43 -10.55 -8.40
N LEU A 124 -2.96 -9.96 -7.34
CA LEU A 124 -3.43 -8.57 -7.35
C LEU A 124 -2.30 -7.60 -7.74
N LEU A 125 -1.11 -7.78 -7.19
CA LEU A 125 0.09 -7.00 -7.52
C LEU A 125 0.43 -7.11 -9.01
N TYR A 126 0.59 -8.34 -9.54
CA TYR A 126 1.00 -8.53 -10.93
C TYR A 126 0.01 -7.98 -11.94
N VAL A 127 -1.31 -8.17 -11.70
CA VAL A 127 -2.34 -7.60 -12.57
C VAL A 127 -2.33 -6.08 -12.50
N SER A 128 -2.15 -5.49 -11.30
CA SER A 128 -2.03 -4.04 -11.13
C SER A 128 -0.80 -3.48 -11.86
N SER A 129 0.34 -4.15 -11.75
CA SER A 129 1.58 -3.77 -12.43
C SER A 129 1.44 -3.87 -13.96
N PHE A 130 0.78 -4.91 -14.45
CA PHE A 130 0.52 -5.07 -15.88
C PHE A 130 -0.40 -3.96 -16.43
N LEU A 131 -1.46 -3.61 -15.71
CA LEU A 131 -2.31 -2.47 -16.04
C LEU A 131 -1.52 -1.16 -16.06
N GLY A 132 -0.68 -0.94 -15.04
CA GLY A 132 0.19 0.24 -14.97
C GLY A 132 1.16 0.32 -16.15
N LEU A 133 1.74 -0.82 -16.56
CA LEU A 133 2.64 -0.89 -17.71
C LEU A 133 1.92 -0.56 -19.02
N ILE A 134 0.71 -1.07 -19.23
CA ILE A 134 -0.10 -0.74 -20.42
C ILE A 134 -0.39 0.76 -20.46
N ILE A 135 -0.85 1.34 -19.35
CA ILE A 135 -1.16 2.77 -19.27
C ILE A 135 0.10 3.61 -19.52
N GLY A 136 1.22 3.26 -18.88
CA GLY A 136 2.49 3.96 -19.08
C GLY A 136 3.00 3.88 -20.52
N ALA A 137 2.91 2.70 -21.15
CA ALA A 137 3.30 2.51 -22.54
C ALA A 137 2.40 3.31 -23.49
N ALA A 138 1.08 3.31 -23.27
CA ALA A 138 0.12 4.08 -24.05
C ALA A 138 0.37 5.58 -23.94
N LEU A 139 0.59 6.09 -22.72
CA LEU A 139 0.93 7.51 -22.50
C LEU A 139 2.22 7.89 -23.23
N LYS A 140 3.27 7.06 -23.15
CA LYS A 140 4.52 7.29 -23.88
C LYS A 140 4.30 7.31 -25.40
N ALA A 141 3.53 6.37 -25.94
CA ALA A 141 3.24 6.31 -27.37
C ALA A 141 2.49 7.56 -27.84
N ILE A 142 1.48 8.01 -27.07
CA ILE A 142 0.73 9.24 -27.37
C ILE A 142 1.67 10.45 -27.40
N ILE A 143 2.56 10.58 -26.40
CA ILE A 143 3.54 11.67 -26.37
C ILE A 143 4.44 11.61 -27.61
N CYS A 144 4.98 10.45 -27.96
CA CYS A 144 5.81 10.29 -29.17
C CYS A 144 5.07 10.54 -30.49
N LEU A 145 3.74 10.49 -30.52
CA LEU A 145 2.95 10.81 -31.71
C LEU A 145 2.61 12.31 -31.82
N LEU A 146 2.72 13.05 -30.72
CA LEU A 146 2.42 14.49 -30.64
C LEU A 146 3.65 15.38 -30.82
N TYR A 147 4.86 14.79 -30.80
CA TYR A 147 6.15 15.44 -31.03
C TYR A 147 6.86 14.77 -32.22
#